data_AF-A0A952I4J0-F1
#
_entry.id   AF-A0A952I4J0-F1
#
_cell.length_a   1.000
_cell.length_b   1.000
_cell.length_c   1.000
_cell.angle_alpha   90.00
_cell.angle_beta   90.00
_cell.angle_gamma   90.00
#
_symmetry.space_group_name_H-M   'P 1'
#
loop_
_entity.id
_entity.type
_entity.pdbx_description
1 polymer ?
#
loop_
_entity_poly.entity_id
_entity_poly.type
_entity_poly.pdbx_seq_one_letter_code
_entity_poly.pdbx_strand_id
1 'polypeptide(L)'
;MYLYNPNDSVITLNSSLVNLILLCEAKDTNGNWVLIEEPRPSTFWYCPVGSLPIEPEKIDVKKGEYIKLIAPCYTGSFKTELRYKLTFGEGTETTVNSEEFEGFINEDLLEVLD
;
A
#
# COMPACT_ATOMS: atom_id res chain seq x y z
N MET A 1 -5.47 -5.80 -1.38
CA MET A 1 -5.95 -5.41 -0.03
C MET A 1 -7.19 -4.54 -0.17
N TYR A 2 -8.12 -4.56 0.79
CA TYR A 2 -9.30 -3.69 0.81
C TYR A 2 -9.28 -2.80 2.05
N LEU A 3 -9.55 -1.50 1.89
CA LEU A 3 -9.84 -0.61 3.01
C LEU A 3 -11.34 -0.54 3.22
N TYR A 4 -11.81 -0.87 4.42
CA TYR A 4 -13.21 -0.80 4.80
C TYR A 4 -13.55 0.55 5.41
N ASN A 5 -14.61 1.20 4.93
CA ASN A 5 -15.08 2.46 5.48
C ASN A 5 -16.32 2.24 6.38
N PRO A 6 -16.18 2.30 7.73
CA PRO A 6 -17.31 2.09 8.63
C PRO A 6 -18.28 3.28 8.70
N ASN A 7 -17.90 4.44 8.11
CA ASN A 7 -18.67 5.69 8.07
C ASN A 7 -18.72 6.23 6.64
N ASP A 8 -19.49 7.28 6.34
CA ASP A 8 -19.35 7.98 5.05
C ASP A 8 -18.10 8.85 5.11
N SER A 9 -17.17 8.70 4.15
CA SER A 9 -15.90 9.43 4.14
C SER A 9 -15.56 9.91 2.73
N VAL A 10 -14.85 11.03 2.65
CA VAL A 10 -14.30 11.55 1.40
C VAL A 10 -12.79 11.45 1.46
N ILE A 11 -12.19 10.75 0.51
CA ILE A 11 -10.74 10.69 0.34
C ILE A 11 -10.38 11.67 -0.77
N THR A 12 -9.69 12.73 -0.42
CA THR A 12 -9.18 13.70 -1.41
C THR A 12 -7.79 13.26 -1.82
N LEU A 13 -7.64 12.78 -3.06
CA LEU A 13 -6.35 12.46 -3.62
C LEU A 13 -5.86 13.66 -4.43
N ASN A 14 -4.94 14.45 -3.87
CA ASN A 14 -4.22 15.49 -4.62
C ASN A 14 -3.34 14.85 -5.70
N SER A 15 -3.77 14.91 -6.95
CA SER A 15 -3.18 14.19 -8.09
C SER A 15 -1.78 14.69 -8.50
N SER A 16 -1.18 15.59 -7.73
CA SER A 16 0.24 15.96 -7.84
C SER A 16 1.13 15.42 -6.71
N LEU A 17 0.60 15.07 -5.53
CA LEU A 17 1.39 14.85 -4.30
C LEU A 17 0.78 13.90 -3.26
N VAL A 18 -0.15 13.02 -3.61
CA VAL A 18 -0.60 12.01 -2.64
C VAL A 18 0.49 10.97 -2.44
N ASN A 19 1.18 11.06 -1.31
CA ASN A 19 2.03 9.99 -0.78
C ASN A 19 1.14 8.87 -0.21
N LEU A 20 0.32 8.26 -1.05
CA LEU A 20 -0.26 6.96 -0.74
C LEU A 20 0.80 5.94 -1.15
N ILE A 21 1.51 5.43 -0.15
CA ILE A 21 2.60 4.50 -0.33
C ILE A 21 2.14 3.18 0.26
N LEU A 22 2.08 2.15 -0.59
CA LEU A 22 1.82 0.78 -0.19
C LEU A 22 3.11 -0.01 -0.37
N LEU A 23 3.67 -0.53 0.73
CA LEU A 23 4.90 -1.32 0.70
C LEU A 23 4.65 -2.68 1.35
N CYS A 24 5.30 -3.71 0.85
CA CYS A 24 5.37 -5.00 1.53
C CYS A 24 6.52 -5.01 2.55
N GLU A 25 6.22 -5.53 3.73
CA GLU A 25 7.19 -5.90 4.74
C GLU A 25 7.20 -7.42 4.89
N ALA A 26 8.38 -7.99 5.06
CA ALA A 26 8.58 -9.40 5.35
C ALA A 26 9.22 -9.58 6.73
N LYS A 27 8.94 -10.71 7.35
CA LYS A 27 9.57 -11.07 8.63
C LYS A 27 10.94 -11.71 8.36
N ASP A 28 11.98 -11.18 8.98
CA ASP A 28 13.34 -11.74 8.92
C ASP A 28 13.46 -12.99 9.82
N THR A 29 14.63 -13.63 9.80
CA THR A 29 14.92 -14.82 10.63
C THR A 29 14.96 -14.54 12.13
N ASN A 30 15.03 -13.26 12.52
CA ASN A 30 14.99 -12.80 13.92
C ASN A 30 13.58 -12.40 14.37
N GLY A 31 12.60 -12.43 13.48
CA GLY A 31 11.22 -12.03 13.75
C GLY A 31 10.92 -10.54 13.55
N ASN A 32 11.85 -9.76 13.00
CA ASN A 32 11.68 -8.32 12.72
C ASN A 32 11.01 -8.11 11.37
N TRP A 33 10.27 -7.00 11.24
CA TRP A 33 9.69 -6.57 9.96
C TRP A 33 10.70 -5.75 9.16
N VAL A 34 10.99 -6.19 7.95
CA VAL A 34 11.90 -5.56 7.01
C VAL A 34 11.12 -5.16 5.76
N LEU A 35 11.30 -3.93 5.29
CA LEU A 35 10.75 -3.49 4.01
C LEU A 35 11.48 -4.20 2.88
N ILE A 36 10.74 -4.90 2.02
CA ILE A 36 11.31 -5.63 0.88
C ILE A 36 11.09 -4.90 -0.46
N GLU A 37 10.70 -3.64 -0.38
CA GLU A 37 10.40 -2.76 -1.50
C GLU A 37 10.99 -1.37 -1.25
N GLU A 38 11.53 -0.77 -2.32
CA GLU A 38 11.80 0.67 -2.31
C GLU A 38 10.48 1.45 -2.33
N PRO A 39 10.38 2.58 -1.58
CA PRO A 39 9.26 3.50 -1.69
C PRO A 39 9.19 4.11 -3.08
N ARG A 40 8.54 3.41 -4.01
CA ARG A 40 8.19 4.01 -5.29
C ARG A 40 6.97 4.87 -5.05
N PRO A 41 6.96 6.16 -5.44
CA PRO A 41 5.74 6.93 -5.46
C PRO A 41 4.79 6.17 -6.37
N SER A 42 3.82 5.49 -5.77
CA SER A 42 2.87 4.72 -6.53
C SER A 42 2.01 5.74 -7.25
N THR A 43 2.31 6.00 -8.52
CA THR A 43 1.30 6.47 -9.45
C THR A 43 0.28 5.33 -9.48
N PHE A 44 -0.67 5.33 -8.54
CA PHE A 44 -1.85 4.51 -8.68
C PHE A 44 -2.50 4.95 -9.98
N TRP A 45 -2.31 4.16 -11.04
CA TRP A 45 -3.15 4.24 -12.22
C TRP A 45 -4.51 3.70 -11.79
N TYR A 46 -5.31 4.56 -11.15
CA TYR A 46 -6.73 4.47 -11.38
C TYR A 46 -6.90 4.55 -12.90
N CYS A 47 -7.55 3.56 -13.48
CA CYS A 47 -7.92 3.59 -14.89
C CYS A 47 -9.37 4.07 -14.95
N PRO A 48 -9.66 5.39 -14.88
CA PRO A 48 -10.90 5.87 -15.44
C PRO A 48 -10.71 5.78 -16.95
N VAL A 49 -11.56 4.99 -17.59
CA VAL A 49 -11.67 5.00 -19.04
C VAL A 49 -12.09 6.42 -19.44
N GLY A 50 -11.15 7.23 -19.94
CA GLY A 50 -11.45 8.56 -20.48
C GLY A 50 -10.58 9.67 -19.89
N SER A 51 -9.80 10.28 -20.76
CA SER A 51 -8.79 11.32 -20.54
C SER A 51 -9.34 12.64 -19.96
N LEU A 52 -8.45 13.37 -19.24
CA LEU A 52 -8.49 14.80 -18.81
C LEU A 52 -9.14 15.08 -17.43
N PRO A 53 -8.81 16.17 -16.68
CA PRO A 53 -7.56 16.92 -16.46
C PRO A 53 -7.01 16.73 -15.02
N ILE A 54 -5.86 17.36 -14.71
CA ILE A 54 -5.11 17.27 -13.43
C ILE A 54 -5.80 18.12 -12.34
N GLU A 55 -6.89 17.62 -11.78
CA GLU A 55 -7.43 18.11 -10.51
C GLU A 55 -7.26 17.04 -9.43
N PRO A 56 -7.21 17.40 -8.13
CA PRO A 56 -7.34 16.43 -7.05
C PRO A 56 -8.57 15.56 -7.29
N GLU A 57 -8.38 14.27 -7.53
CA GLU A 57 -9.50 13.36 -7.69
C GLU A 57 -10.07 13.08 -6.29
N LYS A 58 -11.30 13.52 -6.06
CA LYS A 58 -12.03 13.19 -4.83
C LYS A 58 -12.74 11.87 -5.03
N ILE A 59 -12.39 10.89 -4.19
CA ILE A 59 -13.08 9.61 -4.12
C ILE A 59 -14.02 9.66 -2.92
N ASP A 60 -15.31 9.75 -3.20
CA ASP A 60 -16.35 9.57 -2.19
C ASP A 60 -16.53 8.08 -1.91
N VAL A 61 -16.36 7.66 -0.65
CA VAL A 61 -16.56 6.28 -0.22
C VAL A 61 -17.72 6.25 0.75
N LYS A 62 -18.83 5.64 0.34
CA LYS A 62 -19.98 5.50 1.23
C LYS A 62 -19.69 4.49 2.33
N LYS A 63 -20.43 4.60 3.43
CA LYS A 63 -20.43 3.62 4.49
C LYS A 63 -20.71 2.23 3.91
N GLY A 64 -19.83 1.28 4.21
CA GLY A 64 -19.95 -0.08 3.69
C GLY A 64 -19.26 -0.32 2.35
N GLU A 65 -18.77 0.73 1.69
CA GLU A 65 -17.96 0.59 0.48
C GLU A 65 -16.49 0.39 0.82
N TYR A 66 -15.76 -0.11 -0.17
CA TYR A 66 -14.36 -0.48 -0.05
C TYR A 66 -13.54 0.17 -1.15
N ILE A 67 -12.32 0.60 -0.80
CA ILE A 67 -11.31 0.91 -1.81
C ILE A 67 -10.47 -0.34 -2.03
N LYS A 68 -10.38 -0.76 -3.30
CA LYS A 68 -9.50 -1.84 -3.71
C LYS A 68 -8.13 -1.28 -4.05
N LEU A 69 -7.12 -1.72 -3.32
CA LEU A 69 -5.72 -1.44 -3.61
C LEU A 69 -5.08 -2.66 -4.26
N ILE A 70 -4.41 -2.43 -5.39
CA ILE A 70 -3.58 -3.43 -6.07
C ILE A 70 -2.23 -3.44 -5.35
N ALA A 71 -1.81 -4.63 -4.92
CA ALA A 71 -0.52 -4.84 -4.28
C ALA A 71 0.27 -5.88 -5.11
N PRO A 72 1.59 -5.74 -5.24
CA PRO A 72 2.42 -6.73 -5.91
C PRO A 72 2.42 -8.04 -5.10
N CYS A 73 2.31 -9.18 -5.79
CA CYS A 73 2.48 -10.49 -5.15
C CYS A 73 3.95 -10.89 -5.25
N TYR A 74 4.56 -11.23 -4.12
CA TYR A 74 5.92 -11.75 -4.09
C TYR A 74 5.95 -13.26 -4.27
N THR A 75 6.98 -13.72 -4.97
CA THR A 75 7.29 -15.14 -5.14
C THR A 75 8.79 -15.32 -4.94
N GLY A 76 9.19 -16.46 -4.37
CA GLY A 76 10.59 -16.82 -4.24
C GLY A 76 10.76 -18.18 -3.56
N SER A 77 11.98 -18.48 -3.13
CA SER A 77 12.32 -19.77 -2.49
C SER A 77 12.14 -19.78 -0.98
N PHE A 78 12.14 -18.62 -0.33
CA PHE A 78 12.06 -18.51 1.12
C PHE A 78 10.65 -18.20 1.56
N LYS A 79 10.18 -18.97 2.53
CA LYS A 79 8.83 -18.88 3.08
C LYS A 79 8.85 -18.01 4.34
N THR A 80 8.01 -16.97 4.39
CA THR A 80 7.95 -16.06 5.55
C THR A 80 6.56 -15.44 5.74
N GLU A 81 6.38 -14.74 6.85
CA GLU A 81 5.21 -13.89 7.10
C GLU A 81 5.41 -12.54 6.41
N LEU A 82 4.39 -12.11 5.68
CA LEU A 82 4.33 -10.86 4.96
C LEU A 82 3.18 -10.01 5.52
N ARG A 83 3.31 -8.70 5.36
CA ARG A 83 2.20 -7.75 5.52
C ARG A 83 2.37 -6.58 4.57
N TYR A 84 1.27 -5.89 4.30
CA TYR A 84 1.33 -4.62 3.59
C TYR A 84 1.18 -3.45 4.56
N LYS A 85 2.04 -2.46 4.40
CA LYS A 85 2.02 -1.20 5.12
C LYS A 85 1.53 -0.10 4.18
N LEU A 86 0.42 0.52 4.55
CA LEU A 86 -0.14 1.67 3.85
C LEU A 86 0.18 2.93 4.64
N THR A 87 0.91 3.86 4.03
CA THR A 87 1.16 5.20 4.57
C THR A 87 0.39 6.24 3.76
N PHE A 88 -0.28 7.17 4.44
CA PHE A 88 -0.98 8.30 3.82
C PHE A 88 -0.99 9.55 4.71
N GLY A 89 -1.13 10.72 4.08
CA GLY A 89 -1.20 12.03 4.75
C GLY A 89 -0.01 12.94 4.41
N GLU A 90 -0.23 14.25 4.54
CA GLU A 90 0.80 15.28 4.41
C GLU A 90 0.94 15.97 5.78
N GLY A 91 2.12 15.89 6.40
CA GLY A 91 2.41 16.51 7.72
C GLY A 91 2.13 15.65 8.96
N THR A 92 1.15 14.74 8.92
CA THR A 92 0.96 13.68 9.93
C THR A 92 0.79 12.34 9.22
N GLU A 93 1.90 11.67 8.95
CA GLU A 93 1.88 10.35 8.30
C GLU A 93 1.09 9.36 9.16
N THR A 94 -0.04 8.90 8.62
CA THR A 94 -0.81 7.82 9.20
C THR A 94 -0.39 6.52 8.54
N THR A 95 -0.09 5.52 9.35
CA THR A 95 0.26 4.18 8.88
C THR A 95 -0.82 3.19 9.29
N VAL A 96 -1.25 2.35 8.36
CA VAL A 96 -2.14 1.21 8.60
C VAL A 96 -1.50 -0.04 8.01
N ASN A 97 -1.45 -1.12 8.80
CA ASN A 97 -0.94 -2.42 8.34
C ASN A 97 -2.11 -3.34 7.99
N SER A 98 -1.90 -4.20 6.99
CA SER A 98 -2.78 -5.34 6.74
C SER A 98 -2.65 -6.39 7.84
N GLU A 99 -3.57 -7.36 7.84
CA GLU A 99 -3.33 -8.63 8.50
C GLU A 99 -2.07 -9.30 7.92
N GLU A 100 -1.40 -10.09 8.76
CA GLU A 100 -0.24 -10.89 8.36
C GLU A 100 -0.70 -12.08 7.51
N PHE A 101 0.09 -12.44 6.51
CA PHE A 101 -0.19 -13.58 5.66
C PHE A 101 1.10 -14.30 5.26
N GLU A 102 0.99 -15.59 4.99
CA GLU A 102 2.12 -16.39 4.53
C GLU A 102 2.44 -16.10 3.07
N GLY A 103 3.72 -15.94 2.75
CA GLY A 103 4.19 -15.70 1.39
C GLY A 103 5.59 -16.24 1.12
N PHE A 104 6.05 -16.03 -0.11
CA PHE A 104 7.36 -16.47 -0.57
C PHE A 104 8.13 -15.29 -1.18
N ILE A 105 9.37 -15.12 -0.77
CA ILE A 105 10.30 -14.11 -1.27
C ILE A 105 11.65 -14.75 -1.58
N ASN A 106 12.51 -14.03 -2.30
CA ASN A 106 13.92 -14.40 -2.36
C ASN A 106 14.63 -13.84 -1.12
N GLU A 107 15.57 -14.59 -0.54
CA GLU A 107 16.23 -14.22 0.74
C GLU A 107 17.05 -12.93 0.63
N ASP A 108 17.55 -12.59 -0.56
CA ASP A 108 18.29 -11.36 -0.84
C ASP A 108 17.46 -10.10 -0.58
N LEU A 109 16.13 -10.19 -0.62
CA LEU A 109 15.23 -9.08 -0.25
C LEU A 109 15.20 -8.80 1.26
N LEU A 110 15.65 -9.74 2.10
CA LEU A 110 15.75 -9.55 3.55
C LEU A 110 17.06 -8.84 3.93
N GLU A 111 18.03 -8.74 3.02
CA GLU A 111 19.36 -8.25 3.34
C GLU A 111 19.54 -6.73 3.16
N VAL A 112 18.53 -5.95 2.76
CA VAL A 112 18.77 -4.52 2.47
C VAL A 112 17.57 -3.60 2.78
N LEU A 113 17.81 -2.61 3.66
CA LEU A 113 17.72 -1.16 3.42
C LEU A 113 18.54 -0.47 4.54
N ASP A 114 19.86 -0.29 4.34
CA ASP A 114 20.71 0.61 5.14
C ASP A 114 20.49 2.08 4.74
#